data_AF-A0A399CRA5-F1
#
_entry.id   AF-A0A399CRA5-F1
#
_cell.length_a   1.000
_cell.length_b   1.000
_cell.length_c   1.000
_cell.angle_alpha   90.00
_cell.angle_beta   90.00
_cell.angle_gamma   90.00
#
_symmetry.space_group_name_H-M   'P 1'
#
loop_
_entity.id
_entity.type
_entity.pdbx_description
1 polymer ?
#
loop_
_entity_poly.entity_id
_entity_poly.type
_entity_poly.pdbx_seq_one_letter_code
_entity_poly.pdbx_strand_id
1 'polypeptide(L)'
;MDALIGIYEETLPFHKDYFRILKNMMIEEETDSYILRAKTGWTRDGGKDTGWWVGYVEQDENVYFFATRVIKDRETRNADFGKCRKKITKSILKQMKIIERQFELS
;
A
#
# COMPACT_ATOMS: atom_id res chain seq x y z
N MET A 1 -10.56 -5.34 4.26
CA MET A 1 -10.16 -5.79 2.91
C MET A 1 -11.20 -5.37 1.90
N ASP A 2 -12.48 -5.58 2.23
CA ASP A 2 -13.67 -5.36 1.40
C ASP A 2 -13.71 -4.00 0.70
N ALA A 3 -13.30 -2.92 1.38
CA ALA A 3 -13.25 -1.60 0.74
C ALA A 3 -12.26 -1.53 -0.45
N LEU A 4 -11.09 -2.16 -0.35
CA LEU A 4 -10.12 -2.18 -1.47
C LEU A 4 -10.60 -3.07 -2.61
N ILE A 5 -11.20 -4.22 -2.28
CA ILE A 5 -11.80 -5.12 -3.28
C ILE A 5 -12.92 -4.37 -4.00
N GLY A 6 -13.82 -3.71 -3.27
CA GLY A 6 -14.90 -2.93 -3.88
C GLY A 6 -14.43 -1.72 -4.68
N ILE A 7 -13.29 -1.11 -4.35
CA ILE A 7 -12.63 -0.10 -5.19
C ILE A 7 -12.09 -0.74 -6.47
N TYR A 8 -11.40 -1.88 -6.36
CA TYR A 8 -10.82 -2.58 -7.50
C TYR A 8 -11.89 -3.07 -8.47
N GLU A 9 -12.90 -3.78 -7.97
CA GLU A 9 -14.02 -4.34 -8.73
C GLU A 9 -15.09 -3.30 -9.11
N GLU A 10 -14.97 -2.07 -8.60
CA GLU A 10 -15.92 -0.96 -8.82
C GLU A 10 -17.36 -1.27 -8.38
N THR A 11 -17.51 -2.05 -7.30
CA THR A 11 -18.82 -2.50 -6.78
C THR A 11 -19.43 -1.58 -5.71
N LEU A 12 -18.65 -0.61 -5.21
CA LEU A 12 -19.16 0.40 -4.28
C LEU A 12 -20.15 1.37 -4.97
N PRO A 13 -21.09 2.01 -4.24
CA PRO A 13 -22.15 2.83 -4.82
C PRO A 13 -21.67 4.23 -5.24
N PHE A 14 -20.65 4.29 -6.11
CA PHE A 14 -20.09 5.53 -6.67
C PHE A 14 -20.12 5.50 -8.20
N HIS A 15 -20.02 6.66 -8.84
CA HIS A 15 -19.93 6.75 -10.29
C HIS A 15 -18.59 6.18 -10.80
N LYS A 16 -18.58 5.52 -11.95
CA LYS A 16 -17.38 4.92 -12.57
C LYS A 16 -16.22 5.92 -12.74
N ASP A 17 -16.55 7.17 -13.09
CA ASP A 17 -15.53 8.22 -13.21
C ASP A 17 -14.77 8.49 -11.91
N TYR A 18 -15.41 8.34 -10.76
CA TYR A 18 -14.76 8.55 -9.47
C TYR A 18 -13.81 7.40 -9.12
N PHE A 19 -14.13 6.16 -9.51
CA PHE A 19 -13.19 5.04 -9.36
C PHE A 19 -11.94 5.26 -10.19
N ARG A 20 -12.09 5.70 -11.46
CA ARG A 20 -10.94 6.03 -12.31
C ARG A 20 -10.05 7.10 -11.68
N ILE A 21 -10.64 8.20 -11.21
CA ILE A 21 -9.89 9.29 -10.56
C ILE A 21 -9.20 8.77 -9.29
N LEU A 22 -9.91 8.04 -8.45
CA LEU A 22 -9.37 7.46 -7.21
C LEU A 22 -8.20 6.51 -7.48
N LYS A 23 -8.40 5.52 -8.37
CA LYS A 23 -7.37 4.54 -8.73
C LYS A 23 -6.13 5.23 -9.27
N ASN A 24 -6.28 6.26 -10.11
CA ASN A 24 -5.16 7.03 -10.64
C ASN A 24 -4.39 7.79 -9.55
N MET A 25 -5.09 8.40 -8.60
CA MET A 25 -4.44 9.06 -7.45
C MET A 25 -3.74 8.08 -6.51
N MET A 26 -4.11 6.80 -6.53
CA MET A 26 -3.50 5.77 -5.70
C MET A 26 -2.22 5.18 -6.31
N ILE A 27 -1.89 5.44 -7.57
CA ILE A 27 -0.66 4.91 -8.20
C ILE A 27 0.56 5.43 -7.44
N GLU A 28 1.31 4.50 -6.86
CA GLU A 28 2.57 4.76 -6.16
C GLU A 28 3.78 4.29 -6.97
N GLU A 29 3.60 3.27 -7.81
CA GLU A 29 4.61 2.77 -8.74
C GLU A 29 3.90 2.13 -9.94
N GLU A 30 4.40 2.38 -11.13
CA GLU A 30 3.90 1.83 -12.39
C GLU A 30 5.13 1.47 -13.23
N THR A 31 5.21 0.18 -13.59
CA THR A 31 6.28 -0.39 -14.42
C THR A 31 5.64 -1.20 -15.54
N ASP A 32 6.48 -1.71 -16.46
CA ASP A 32 6.03 -2.62 -17.50
C ASP A 32 5.50 -3.96 -16.94
N SER A 33 5.83 -4.29 -15.69
CA SER A 33 5.50 -5.57 -15.04
C SER A 33 4.41 -5.49 -13.97
N TYR A 34 4.19 -4.33 -13.35
CA TYR A 34 3.15 -4.17 -12.35
C TYR A 34 2.69 -2.73 -12.13
N ILE A 35 1.50 -2.59 -11.56
CA ILE A 35 1.00 -1.33 -11.02
C ILE A 35 0.73 -1.50 -9.52
N LEU A 36 1.40 -0.71 -8.69
CA LEU A 36 1.18 -0.65 -7.24
C LEU A 36 0.32 0.56 -6.91
N ARG A 37 -0.87 0.30 -6.37
CA ARG A 37 -1.80 1.34 -5.92
C ARG A 37 -1.98 1.28 -4.41
N ALA A 38 -1.70 2.36 -3.68
CA ALA A 38 -1.75 2.33 -2.23
C ALA A 38 -1.98 3.69 -1.58
N LYS A 39 -2.41 3.67 -0.32
CA LYS A 39 -2.53 4.87 0.51
C LYS A 39 -1.91 4.66 1.89
N THR A 40 -1.26 5.71 2.38
CA THR A 40 -0.77 5.81 3.76
C THR A 40 -1.85 6.29 4.71
N GLY A 41 -1.88 5.71 5.92
CA GLY A 41 -2.68 6.19 7.05
C GLY A 41 -1.83 6.35 8.30
N TRP A 42 -2.17 7.31 9.16
CA TRP A 42 -1.49 7.52 10.44
C TRP A 42 -2.51 7.84 11.52
N THR A 43 -2.41 7.14 12.64
CA THR A 43 -3.30 7.34 13.79
C THR A 43 -2.46 7.51 15.04
N ARG A 44 -2.86 8.44 15.91
CA ARG A 44 -2.28 8.64 17.24
C ARG A 44 -3.38 8.43 18.26
N ASP A 45 -3.27 7.35 19.02
CA ASP A 45 -4.28 6.98 20.01
C ASP A 45 -3.66 6.15 21.15
N GLY A 46 -4.18 6.30 22.37
CA GLY A 46 -3.75 5.51 23.53
C GLY A 46 -2.24 5.52 23.81
N GLY A 47 -1.55 6.62 23.53
CA GLY A 47 -0.09 6.71 23.71
C GLY A 47 0.73 6.02 22.61
N LYS A 48 0.11 5.55 21.52
CA LYS A 48 0.76 4.83 20.42
C LYS A 48 0.66 5.58 19.09
N ASP A 49 1.69 5.44 18.26
CA ASP A 49 1.66 5.79 16.84
C ASP A 49 1.34 4.51 16.05
N THR A 50 0.28 4.53 15.23
CA THR A 50 -0.07 3.45 14.31
C THR A 50 0.07 3.92 12.87
N GLY A 51 0.97 3.28 12.12
CA GLY A 51 1.19 3.54 10.71
C GLY A 51 0.54 2.46 9.83
N TRP A 52 -0.30 2.89 8.89
CA TRP A 52 -0.91 2.03 7.88
C TRP A 52 -0.32 2.27 6.50
N TRP A 53 -0.19 1.20 5.73
CA TRP A 53 -0.06 1.24 4.28
C TRP A 53 -0.92 0.13 3.69
N VAL A 54 -1.95 0.53 2.93
CA VAL A 54 -2.97 -0.38 2.40
C VAL A 54 -3.10 -0.15 0.91
N GLY A 55 -3.32 -1.21 0.15
CA GLY A 55 -3.33 -1.12 -1.30
C GLY A 55 -3.41 -2.48 -1.98
N TYR A 56 -3.10 -2.48 -3.27
CA TYR A 56 -3.00 -3.69 -4.08
C TYR A 56 -1.96 -3.54 -5.19
N VAL A 57 -1.47 -4.67 -5.68
CA VAL A 57 -0.58 -4.77 -6.84
C VAL A 57 -1.31 -5.52 -7.95
N GLU A 58 -1.35 -4.93 -9.12
CA GLU A 58 -1.80 -5.56 -10.37
C GLU A 58 -0.54 -6.07 -11.10
N GLN A 59 -0.46 -7.39 -11.34
CA GLN A 59 0.66 -8.04 -12.04
C GLN A 59 0.08 -9.13 -12.96
N ASP A 60 0.27 -8.97 -14.27
CA ASP A 60 -0.36 -9.80 -15.30
C ASP A 60 -1.88 -9.93 -15.09
N GLU A 61 -2.40 -11.16 -14.91
CA GLU A 61 -3.81 -11.45 -14.62
C GLU A 61 -4.12 -11.51 -13.11
N ASN A 62 -3.14 -11.27 -12.24
CA ASN A 62 -3.28 -11.42 -10.80
C ASN A 62 -3.37 -10.07 -10.09
N VAL A 63 -4.15 -10.06 -9.00
CA VAL A 63 -4.23 -8.90 -8.10
C VAL A 63 -3.95 -9.32 -6.66
N TYR A 64 -2.97 -8.64 -6.06
CA TYR A 64 -2.49 -8.92 -4.72
C TYR A 64 -2.81 -7.77 -3.79
N PHE A 65 -3.81 -7.94 -2.94
CA PHE A 65 -4.20 -6.95 -1.95
C PHE A 65 -3.35 -7.07 -0.69
N PHE A 66 -3.05 -5.94 -0.05
CA PHE A 66 -2.31 -5.92 1.21
C PHE A 66 -2.82 -4.83 2.17
N ALA A 67 -2.59 -5.08 3.46
CA ALA A 67 -2.82 -4.10 4.51
C ALA A 67 -1.76 -4.24 5.61
N THR A 68 -0.76 -3.36 5.59
CA THR A 68 0.32 -3.36 6.57
C THR A 68 0.06 -2.36 7.68
N ARG A 69 0.12 -2.85 8.92
CA ARG A 69 0.04 -2.04 10.14
C ARG A 69 1.32 -2.19 10.95
N VAL A 70 1.96 -1.06 11.25
CA VAL A 70 3.08 -0.98 12.21
C VAL A 70 2.66 -0.12 13.39
N ILE A 71 3.12 -0.47 14.60
CA ILE A 71 2.76 0.22 15.84
C ILE A 71 4.05 0.46 16.64
N LYS A 72 4.16 1.63 17.26
CA LYS A 72 5.17 1.92 18.28
C LYS A 72 4.57 2.76 19.40
N ASP A 73 5.20 2.76 20.56
CA ASP A 73 4.89 3.75 21.58
C ASP A 73 5.29 5.15 21.09
N ARG A 74 4.52 6.17 21.48
CA ARG A 74 4.79 7.56 21.05
C ARG A 74 6.09 8.10 21.59
N GLU A 75 6.46 7.66 22.79
CA GLU A 75 7.72 8.03 23.45
C GLU A 75 8.93 7.47 22.72
N THR A 76 8.78 6.33 22.03
CA THR A 76 9.85 5.77 21.20
C THR A 76 10.10 6.66 19.99
N ARG A 77 11.26 7.32 19.99
CA ARG A 77 11.74 8.10 18.84
C ARG A 77 12.28 7.17 17.77
N ASN A 78 11.60 7.14 16.63
CA ASN A 78 12.07 6.45 15.43
C ASN A 78 11.61 7.25 14.21
N ALA A 79 12.54 7.98 13.59
CA ALA A 79 12.28 8.81 12.42
C ALA A 79 11.89 7.97 11.18
N ASP A 80 12.32 6.71 11.12
CA ASP A 80 12.06 5.81 10.00
C ASP A 80 10.78 5.00 10.16
N PHE A 81 10.08 5.08 11.31
CA PHE A 81 8.85 4.33 11.55
C PHE A 81 7.81 4.49 10.42
N GLY A 82 7.66 5.71 9.90
CA GLY A 82 6.77 5.98 8.76
C GLY A 82 7.23 5.36 7.43
N LYS A 83 8.54 5.13 7.25
CA LYS A 83 9.11 4.45 6.07
C LYS A 83 9.06 2.93 6.22
N CYS A 84 9.16 2.40 7.44
CA CYS A 84 9.17 0.97 7.74
C CYS A 84 7.98 0.24 7.10
N ARG A 85 6.77 0.77 7.19
CA ARG A 85 5.56 0.17 6.57
C ARG A 85 5.72 -0.09 5.06
N LYS A 86 6.33 0.85 4.32
CA LYS A 86 6.59 0.69 2.88
C LYS A 86 7.72 -0.32 2.64
N LYS A 87 8.83 -0.20 3.38
CA LYS A 87 10.00 -1.10 3.28
C LYS A 87 9.64 -2.56 3.56
N ILE A 88 8.93 -2.83 4.66
CA ILE A 88 8.50 -4.18 5.07
C ILE A 88 7.63 -4.80 3.98
N THR A 89 6.58 -4.08 3.58
CA THR A 89 5.63 -4.58 2.58
C THR A 89 6.30 -4.82 1.22
N LYS A 90 7.09 -3.87 0.70
CA LYS A 90 7.84 -4.07 -0.54
C LYS A 90 8.82 -5.24 -0.43
N SER A 91 9.46 -5.44 0.72
CA SER A 91 10.36 -6.58 0.93
C SER A 91 9.62 -7.92 0.84
N ILE A 92 8.43 -8.01 1.45
CA ILE A 92 7.58 -9.21 1.39
C ILE A 92 7.08 -9.45 -0.05
N LEU A 93 6.58 -8.42 -0.73
CA LEU A 93 6.13 -8.53 -2.13
C LEU A 93 7.27 -8.99 -3.06
N LYS A 94 8.51 -8.52 -2.83
CA LYS A 94 9.71 -8.99 -3.55
C LYS A 94 10.02 -10.45 -3.23
N GLN A 95 9.94 -10.87 -1.97
CA GLN A 95 10.17 -12.27 -1.57
C GLN A 95 9.14 -13.21 -2.22
N MET A 96 7.90 -12.73 -2.36
CA MET A 96 6.81 -13.43 -3.03
C MET A 96 6.88 -13.34 -4.57
N LYS A 97 7.88 -12.63 -5.12
CA LYS A 97 8.07 -12.40 -6.57
C LYS A 97 6.88 -11.68 -7.25
N ILE A 98 6.15 -10.88 -6.48
CA ILE A 98 5.03 -10.07 -6.98
C ILE A 98 5.52 -8.76 -7.60
N ILE A 99 6.56 -8.17 -7.02
CA ILE A 99 7.21 -6.97 -7.56
C ILE A 99 8.71 -7.23 -7.77
N GLU A 100 9.29 -6.53 -8.73
CA GLU A 100 10.69 -6.66 -9.07
C GLU A 100 11.63 -6.19 -7.94
N ARG A 101 12.83 -6.79 -7.92
CA ARG A 101 13.89 -6.38 -7.00
C ARG A 101 14.53 -5.11 -7.57
N GLN A 102 14.17 -3.92 -7.05
CA GLN A 102 14.97 -2.72 -7.33
C GLN A 102 16.43 -3.00 -6.93
N PHE A 103 17.33 -2.98 -7.92
CA PHE A 103 18.77 -2.88 -7.68
C PHE A 103 19.01 -1.44 -7.23
N GLU A 104 19.36 -1.25 -5.95
CA GLU A 104 19.91 0.02 -5.50
C GLU A 104 21.27 0.16 -6.19
N LEU A 105 21.37 1.04 -7.19
CA LEU A 105 22.67 1.52 -7.65
C LEU A 105 23.32 2.26 -6.47
N SER A 106 24.47 1.74 -6.05
CA SER A 106 25.36 2.30 -5.03
C SER A 106 25.87 3.69 -5.38
#